data_AF-A0A7X3FTW8-F1
#
_entry.id   AF-A0A7X3FTW8-F1
#
_cell.length_a   1.000
_cell.length_b   1.000
_cell.length_c   1.000
_cell.angle_alpha   90.00
_cell.angle_beta   90.00
_cell.angle_gamma   90.00
#
_symmetry.space_group_name_H-M   'P 1'
#
loop_
_entity.id
_entity.type
_entity.pdbx_description
1 polymer ?
#
loop_
_entity_poly.entity_id
_entity_poly.type
_entity_poly.pdbx_seq_one_letter_code
_entity_poly.pdbx_strand_id
1 'polypeptide(L)'
;MFRLTRFASVAGMLLAACGAAFAQQSPATLEIIELWRQSGHADSSSASFTHWQGESEVPANCATCHSGEGFRSFYGIDGSAKGEVSHPIVPGGVIDCATCHEAGVSDIDSVRFPSGLTVSPPDGTATCMSCHQGRQSGIDVASATQELPDHDVNSELRFINPHYAVAAATLYGSEVKGGYEYPGRTYAGRFAHVPSFATCVDCHDPHSTRVQVEPCTGCHEVAELAAIRTSGADFDGDGNITTGIHAEIAALNAQLQDTITHYAANVAGIPIVYADRFPYYFVGGAETTPANRYAAWTPALLRAAYNYQFVAKDRGAYAHNPHYAVQLLHDSITDLAKASGMNANLGERP
;
A
#
# COMPACT_ATOMS: atom_id res chain seq x y z
N MET A 1 -25.66 -77.71 -53.49
CA MET A 1 -26.05 -76.60 -54.38
C MET A 1 -25.48 -75.30 -53.82
N PHE A 2 -24.50 -74.73 -54.54
CA PHE A 2 -24.11 -73.31 -54.66
C PHE A 2 -24.70 -72.31 -53.63
N ARG A 3 -23.93 -71.47 -52.92
CA ARG A 3 -23.04 -70.42 -53.46
C ARG A 3 -21.99 -69.95 -52.43
N LEU A 4 -20.77 -69.75 -52.93
CA LEU A 4 -19.71 -68.90 -52.38
C LEU A 4 -20.02 -67.39 -52.57
N THR A 5 -19.19 -66.55 -51.93
CA THR A 5 -18.97 -65.07 -52.01
C THR A 5 -19.65 -64.29 -50.88
N ARG A 6 -19.01 -63.39 -50.12
CA ARG A 6 -17.76 -62.61 -50.30
C ARG A 6 -17.24 -62.11 -48.93
N PHE A 7 -15.91 -62.04 -48.81
CA PHE A 7 -15.15 -61.31 -47.79
C PHE A 7 -15.49 -59.80 -47.75
N ALA A 8 -15.56 -59.19 -46.57
CA ALA A 8 -14.81 -57.96 -46.23
C ALA A 8 -15.08 -57.51 -44.78
N SER A 9 -14.00 -57.52 -44.01
CA SER A 9 -13.69 -56.88 -42.74
C SER A 9 -14.48 -55.61 -42.35
N VAL A 10 -15.06 -55.61 -41.14
CA VAL A 10 -15.27 -54.38 -40.35
C VAL A 10 -14.79 -54.67 -38.92
N ALA A 11 -13.47 -54.69 -38.77
CA ALA A 11 -12.80 -54.52 -37.47
C ALA A 11 -12.03 -53.21 -37.59
N GLY A 12 -12.57 -52.14 -36.97
CA GLY A 12 -11.96 -50.83 -37.06
C GLY A 12 -12.91 -49.71 -36.68
N MET A 13 -13.34 -49.66 -35.41
CA MET A 13 -13.82 -48.42 -34.79
C MET A 13 -13.73 -48.52 -33.27
N LEU A 14 -12.49 -48.58 -32.79
CA LEU A 14 -12.09 -48.30 -31.41
C LEU A 14 -10.79 -47.52 -31.54
N LEU A 15 -10.86 -46.20 -31.68
CA LEU A 15 -9.77 -45.21 -31.48
C LEU A 15 -10.22 -43.82 -31.96
N ALA A 16 -11.20 -43.20 -31.30
CA ALA A 16 -11.49 -41.77 -31.51
C ALA A 16 -12.25 -41.10 -30.35
N ALA A 17 -12.10 -41.58 -29.11
CA ALA A 17 -12.77 -40.99 -27.94
C ALA A 17 -11.83 -40.69 -26.77
N CYS A 18 -10.52 -40.63 -27.01
CA CYS A 18 -9.52 -40.08 -26.09
C CYS A 18 -8.79 -38.90 -26.73
N GLY A 19 -9.54 -37.98 -27.34
CA GLY A 19 -9.09 -36.60 -27.51
C GLY A 19 -9.38 -35.87 -26.21
N ALA A 20 -8.63 -36.18 -25.15
CA ALA A 20 -8.62 -35.35 -23.96
C ALA A 20 -8.28 -33.93 -24.41
N ALA A 21 -9.20 -33.02 -24.18
CA ALA A 21 -9.06 -31.60 -24.41
C ALA A 21 -7.93 -31.06 -23.51
N PHE A 22 -6.69 -31.26 -23.94
CA PHE A 22 -5.62 -30.34 -23.59
C PHE A 22 -5.84 -29.11 -24.47
N ALA A 23 -6.72 -28.21 -24.04
CA ALA A 23 -6.78 -26.88 -24.61
C ALA A 23 -5.41 -26.25 -24.38
N GLN A 24 -4.57 -26.25 -25.41
CA GLN A 24 -3.24 -25.67 -25.35
C GLN A 24 -3.42 -24.16 -25.18
N GLN A 25 -3.08 -23.65 -24.00
CA GLN A 25 -3.18 -22.22 -23.70
C GLN A 25 -2.38 -21.43 -24.73
N SER A 26 -2.92 -20.29 -25.17
CA SER A 26 -2.23 -19.45 -26.16
C SER A 26 -0.89 -18.94 -25.61
N PRO A 27 0.12 -18.66 -26.47
CA PRO A 27 1.38 -18.07 -26.02
C PRO A 27 1.21 -16.81 -25.18
N ALA A 28 0.24 -15.95 -25.52
CA ALA A 28 -0.08 -14.73 -24.76
C ALA A 28 -0.64 -15.03 -23.36
N THR A 29 -1.44 -16.10 -23.22
CA THR A 29 -1.93 -16.55 -21.91
C THR A 29 -0.78 -17.05 -21.03
N LEU A 30 0.18 -17.77 -21.61
CA LEU A 30 1.35 -18.26 -20.88
C LEU A 30 2.25 -17.11 -20.42
N GLU A 31 2.41 -16.07 -21.23
CA GLU A 31 3.16 -14.87 -20.86
C GLU A 31 2.54 -14.14 -19.67
N ILE A 32 1.21 -13.93 -19.67
CA ILE A 32 0.49 -13.32 -18.55
C ILE A 32 0.67 -14.11 -17.26
N ILE A 33 0.56 -15.44 -17.32
CA ILE A 33 0.76 -16.31 -16.16
C ILE A 33 2.19 -16.19 -15.64
N GLU A 34 3.19 -16.11 -16.51
CA GLU A 34 4.58 -15.96 -16.11
C GLU A 34 4.85 -14.60 -15.44
N LEU A 35 4.28 -13.51 -15.97
CA LEU A 35 4.35 -12.19 -15.33
C LEU A 35 3.73 -12.23 -13.92
N TRP A 36 2.54 -12.83 -13.79
CA TRP A 36 1.88 -12.99 -12.49
C TRP A 36 2.72 -13.80 -11.51
N ARG A 37 3.30 -14.92 -11.93
CA ARG A 37 4.15 -15.78 -11.08
C ARG A 37 5.38 -15.06 -10.52
N GLN A 38 5.85 -14.03 -11.21
CA GLN A 38 6.99 -13.21 -10.79
C GLN A 38 6.58 -11.98 -9.96
N SER A 39 5.28 -11.73 -9.81
CA SER A 39 4.75 -10.62 -9.04
C SER A 39 4.68 -10.95 -7.54
N GLY A 40 4.63 -9.90 -6.71
CA GLY A 40 4.39 -10.06 -5.27
C GLY A 40 3.01 -10.66 -4.95
N HIS A 41 2.04 -10.55 -5.88
CA HIS A 41 0.71 -11.13 -5.73
C HIS A 41 0.71 -12.66 -5.77
N ALA A 42 1.66 -13.28 -6.46
CA ALA A 42 1.81 -14.73 -6.56
C ALA A 42 2.84 -15.33 -5.60
N ASP A 43 3.57 -14.49 -4.84
CA ASP A 43 4.68 -14.92 -3.98
C ASP A 43 4.16 -15.62 -2.71
N SER A 44 3.72 -16.86 -2.86
CA SER A 44 3.28 -17.74 -1.76
C SER A 44 4.32 -17.97 -0.65
N SER A 45 5.57 -17.55 -0.83
CA SER A 45 6.62 -17.62 0.20
C SER A 45 6.68 -16.36 1.07
N SER A 46 6.10 -15.25 0.62
CA SER A 46 6.07 -13.98 1.33
C SER A 46 5.33 -14.07 2.66
N ALA A 47 5.84 -13.35 3.68
CA ALA A 47 5.15 -13.19 4.97
C ALA A 47 3.71 -12.69 4.82
N SER A 48 3.37 -12.00 3.72
CA SER A 48 1.98 -11.65 3.42
C SER A 48 1.07 -12.87 3.35
N PHE A 49 1.52 -14.01 2.85
CA PHE A 49 0.68 -15.21 2.73
C PHE A 49 1.06 -16.30 3.73
N THR A 50 2.28 -16.23 4.27
CA THR A 50 2.81 -17.26 5.17
C THR A 50 2.65 -16.95 6.65
N HIS A 51 2.24 -15.74 7.04
CA HIS A 51 2.15 -15.33 8.45
C HIS A 51 1.30 -16.27 9.32
N TRP A 52 0.21 -16.80 8.76
CA TRP A 52 -0.72 -17.71 9.44
C TRP A 52 -0.48 -19.19 9.09
N GLN A 53 0.66 -19.55 8.51
CA GLN A 53 0.95 -20.97 8.24
C GLN A 53 0.95 -21.79 9.54
N GLY A 54 0.21 -22.89 9.53
CA GLY A 54 0.03 -23.77 10.69
C GLY A 54 -1.13 -23.36 11.61
N GLU A 55 -1.72 -22.19 11.40
CA GLU A 55 -2.97 -21.78 12.05
C GLU A 55 -4.19 -22.36 11.32
N SER A 56 -5.35 -22.33 11.97
CA SER A 56 -6.59 -22.85 11.37
C SER A 56 -7.14 -21.97 10.25
N GLU A 57 -6.96 -20.65 10.35
CA GLU A 57 -7.50 -19.67 9.42
C GLU A 57 -6.69 -18.37 9.39
N VAL A 58 -6.76 -17.66 8.27
CA VAL A 58 -6.39 -16.25 8.19
C VAL A 58 -7.52 -15.43 8.85
N PRO A 59 -7.22 -14.55 9.83
CA PRO A 59 -8.24 -13.71 10.45
C PRO A 59 -9.05 -12.93 9.42
N ALA A 60 -10.37 -12.85 9.61
CA ALA A 60 -11.30 -12.22 8.66
C ALA A 60 -10.88 -10.80 8.25
N ASN A 61 -10.40 -10.00 9.20
CA ASN A 61 -9.94 -8.62 8.96
C ASN A 61 -8.59 -8.51 8.22
N CYS A 62 -7.93 -9.63 7.94
CA CYS A 62 -6.70 -9.74 7.17
C CYS A 62 -6.94 -10.46 5.84
N ALA A 63 -7.89 -11.40 5.81
CA ALA A 63 -8.10 -12.29 4.68
C ALA A 63 -8.46 -11.56 3.38
N THR A 64 -9.14 -10.41 3.43
CA THR A 64 -9.47 -9.59 2.25
C THR A 64 -8.24 -9.26 1.39
N CYS A 65 -7.09 -8.98 2.02
CA CYS A 65 -5.87 -8.56 1.32
C CYS A 65 -4.81 -9.67 1.22
N HIS A 66 -4.97 -10.74 2.00
CA HIS A 66 -3.99 -11.81 2.15
C HIS A 66 -4.48 -13.15 1.57
N SER A 67 -5.59 -13.15 0.83
CA SER A 67 -6.08 -14.28 0.04
C SER A 67 -7.11 -13.82 -0.99
N GLY A 68 -7.03 -14.31 -2.23
CA GLY A 68 -8.06 -14.06 -3.23
C GLY A 68 -9.45 -14.58 -2.80
N GLU A 69 -9.49 -15.68 -2.06
CA GLU A 69 -10.74 -16.21 -1.49
C GLU A 69 -11.36 -15.22 -0.49
N GLY A 70 -10.54 -14.65 0.39
CA GLY A 70 -10.98 -13.64 1.34
C GLY A 70 -11.44 -12.35 0.65
N PHE A 71 -10.79 -11.94 -0.44
CA PHE A 71 -11.25 -10.81 -1.26
C PHE A 71 -12.66 -11.06 -1.82
N ARG A 72 -12.87 -12.21 -2.46
CA ARG A 72 -14.17 -12.57 -3.05
C ARG A 72 -15.26 -12.67 -1.99
N SER A 73 -14.95 -13.26 -0.84
CA SER A 73 -15.85 -13.32 0.31
C SER A 73 -16.26 -11.93 0.81
N PHE A 74 -15.28 -11.04 1.02
CA PHE A 74 -15.53 -9.67 1.44
C PHE A 74 -16.44 -8.89 0.49
N TYR A 75 -16.35 -9.13 -0.82
CA TYR A 75 -17.22 -8.49 -1.80
C TYR A 75 -18.52 -9.25 -2.08
N GLY A 76 -18.73 -10.42 -1.48
CA GLY A 76 -19.89 -11.29 -1.71
C GLY A 76 -19.91 -11.93 -3.10
N ILE A 77 -18.76 -11.98 -3.78
CA ILE A 77 -18.61 -12.55 -5.13
C ILE A 77 -18.76 -14.07 -5.12
N ASP A 78 -18.42 -14.70 -3.99
CA ASP A 78 -18.64 -16.11 -3.70
C ASP A 78 -20.07 -16.43 -3.19
N GLY A 79 -20.94 -15.42 -3.08
CA GLY A 79 -22.28 -15.52 -2.49
C GLY A 79 -22.36 -15.20 -0.99
N SER A 80 -21.24 -14.82 -0.36
CA SER A 80 -21.18 -14.36 1.04
C SER A 80 -21.82 -12.97 1.24
N ALA A 81 -21.99 -12.57 2.49
CA ALA A 81 -22.46 -11.22 2.81
C ALA A 81 -21.38 -10.17 2.53
N LYS A 82 -21.70 -9.14 1.73
CA LYS A 82 -20.75 -8.06 1.39
C LYS A 82 -20.32 -7.28 2.64
N GLY A 83 -19.02 -6.99 2.73
CA GLY A 83 -18.38 -6.22 3.80
C GLY A 83 -17.78 -7.06 4.92
N GLU A 84 -17.91 -8.39 4.86
CA GLU A 84 -17.39 -9.31 5.86
C GLU A 84 -16.80 -10.55 5.18
N VAL A 85 -15.70 -11.07 5.72
CA VAL A 85 -15.22 -12.41 5.36
C VAL A 85 -15.94 -13.40 6.28
N SER A 86 -17.05 -13.96 5.80
CA SER A 86 -18.02 -14.68 6.65
C SER A 86 -17.77 -16.17 6.80
N HIS A 87 -16.65 -16.69 6.30
CA HIS A 87 -16.23 -18.08 6.49
C HIS A 87 -14.71 -18.19 6.71
N PRO A 88 -14.22 -19.29 7.31
CA PRO A 88 -12.80 -19.52 7.48
C PRO A 88 -12.05 -19.48 6.14
N ILE A 89 -10.92 -18.78 6.10
CA ILE A 89 -10.01 -18.73 4.96
C ILE A 89 -8.74 -19.50 5.32
N VAL A 90 -8.45 -20.56 4.56
CA VAL A 90 -7.30 -21.42 4.86
C VAL A 90 -6.00 -20.67 4.51
N PRO A 91 -4.99 -20.67 5.40
CA PRO A 91 -3.69 -20.07 5.10
C PRO A 91 -3.01 -20.72 3.88
N GLY A 92 -2.24 -19.93 3.14
CA GLY A 92 -1.49 -20.39 1.95
C GLY A 92 -2.09 -19.98 0.61
N GLY A 93 -3.21 -19.24 0.61
CA GLY A 93 -3.73 -18.55 -0.57
C GLY A 93 -2.81 -17.41 -1.06
N VAL A 94 -3.07 -16.91 -2.25
CA VAL A 94 -2.38 -15.78 -2.89
C VAL A 94 -3.40 -14.82 -3.52
N ILE A 95 -2.94 -13.72 -4.11
CA ILE A 95 -3.79 -12.88 -4.96
C ILE A 95 -3.83 -13.52 -6.35
N ASP A 96 -4.79 -14.42 -6.53
CA ASP A 96 -4.99 -15.21 -7.75
C ASP A 96 -5.69 -14.42 -8.88
N CYS A 97 -5.79 -15.04 -10.06
CA CYS A 97 -6.41 -14.43 -11.24
C CYS A 97 -7.89 -14.04 -10.98
N ALA A 98 -8.61 -14.84 -10.21
CA ALA A 98 -10.03 -14.63 -9.93
C ALA A 98 -10.24 -13.42 -9.00
N THR A 99 -9.24 -12.99 -8.22
CA THR A 99 -9.32 -11.73 -7.47
C THR A 99 -9.61 -10.52 -8.38
N CYS A 100 -9.12 -10.54 -9.62
CA CYS A 100 -9.30 -9.44 -10.58
C CYS A 100 -10.30 -9.76 -11.70
N HIS A 101 -10.49 -11.04 -12.03
CA HIS A 101 -11.25 -11.47 -13.22
C HIS A 101 -12.52 -12.27 -12.93
N GLU A 102 -12.85 -12.55 -11.66
CA GLU A 102 -14.11 -13.19 -11.32
C GLU A 102 -15.29 -12.28 -11.69
N ALA A 103 -16.41 -12.88 -12.10
CA ALA A 103 -17.62 -12.13 -12.41
C ALA A 103 -18.08 -11.33 -11.18
N GLY A 104 -18.38 -10.04 -11.35
CA GLY A 104 -18.76 -9.14 -10.27
C GLY A 104 -17.62 -8.28 -9.71
N VAL A 105 -16.34 -8.60 -9.99
CA VAL A 105 -15.22 -7.73 -9.58
C VAL A 105 -15.31 -6.36 -10.26
N SER A 106 -15.71 -6.31 -11.53
CA SER A 106 -15.91 -5.06 -12.28
C SER A 106 -17.01 -4.16 -11.72
N ASP A 107 -17.91 -4.72 -10.91
CA ASP A 107 -19.07 -4.01 -10.36
C ASP A 107 -18.73 -3.33 -9.01
N ILE A 108 -17.49 -3.48 -8.54
CA ILE A 108 -16.99 -2.79 -7.35
C ILE A 108 -16.73 -1.31 -7.71
N ASP A 109 -17.68 -0.46 -7.37
CA ASP A 109 -17.71 0.97 -7.72
C ASP A 109 -17.28 1.91 -6.58
N SER A 110 -16.99 1.35 -5.40
CA SER A 110 -16.75 2.12 -4.18
C SER A 110 -15.82 1.39 -3.21
N VAL A 111 -14.99 2.18 -2.54
CA VAL A 111 -14.01 1.71 -1.55
C VAL A 111 -14.12 2.56 -0.29
N ARG A 112 -14.28 1.90 0.87
CA ARG A 112 -14.30 2.54 2.18
C ARG A 112 -12.91 2.49 2.81
N PHE A 113 -12.34 3.66 3.06
CA PHE A 113 -11.03 3.84 3.65
C PHE A 113 -11.07 3.66 5.18
N PRO A 114 -9.91 3.44 5.83
CA PRO A 114 -9.82 3.34 7.30
C PRO A 114 -10.37 4.55 8.05
N SER A 115 -10.28 5.75 7.45
CA SER A 115 -10.87 6.99 7.97
C SER A 115 -12.41 6.97 8.03
N GLY A 116 -13.04 5.97 7.43
CA GLY A 116 -14.48 5.85 7.29
C GLY A 116 -15.06 6.61 6.10
N LEU A 117 -14.24 7.38 5.39
CA LEU A 117 -14.61 8.02 4.13
C LEU A 117 -14.70 6.99 3.01
N THR A 118 -15.61 7.21 2.07
CA THR A 118 -15.83 6.32 0.93
C THR A 118 -15.66 7.11 -0.35
N VAL A 119 -14.96 6.53 -1.32
CA VAL A 119 -14.76 7.14 -2.63
C VAL A 119 -15.24 6.18 -3.72
N SER A 120 -15.69 6.75 -4.83
CA SER A 120 -15.94 6.04 -6.08
C SER A 120 -14.80 6.33 -7.04
N PRO A 121 -13.81 5.42 -7.17
CA PRO A 121 -12.68 5.65 -8.04
C PRO A 121 -13.05 5.39 -9.51
N PRO A 122 -12.20 5.78 -10.47
CA PRO A 122 -12.38 5.37 -11.87
C PRO A 122 -12.49 3.85 -12.01
N ASP A 123 -13.22 3.40 -13.04
CA ASP A 123 -13.44 1.99 -13.34
C ASP A 123 -12.13 1.18 -13.30
N GLY A 124 -12.19 -0.03 -12.73
CA GLY A 124 -11.05 -0.93 -12.62
C GLY A 124 -10.00 -0.55 -11.56
N THR A 125 -10.20 0.55 -10.83
CA THR A 125 -9.25 1.01 -9.79
C THR A 125 -9.61 0.47 -8.40
N ALA A 126 -10.90 0.26 -8.13
CA ALA A 126 -11.40 -0.13 -6.81
C ALA A 126 -10.74 -1.40 -6.27
N THR A 127 -10.59 -2.44 -7.10
CA THR A 127 -9.92 -3.71 -6.76
C THR A 127 -8.52 -3.52 -6.18
N CYS A 128 -7.72 -2.63 -6.77
CA CYS A 128 -6.38 -2.30 -6.27
C CYS A 128 -6.45 -1.59 -4.92
N MET A 129 -7.35 -0.61 -4.82
CA MET A 129 -7.51 0.23 -3.63
C MET A 129 -8.05 -0.54 -2.42
N SER A 130 -8.80 -1.62 -2.61
CA SER A 130 -9.29 -2.47 -1.52
C SER A 130 -8.16 -2.94 -0.59
N CYS A 131 -6.99 -3.25 -1.17
CA CYS A 131 -5.83 -3.71 -0.43
C CYS A 131 -4.79 -2.61 -0.21
N HIS A 132 -4.59 -1.72 -1.18
CA HIS A 132 -3.55 -0.68 -1.17
C HIS A 132 -3.99 0.64 -0.49
N GLN A 133 -4.93 0.58 0.45
CA GLN A 133 -5.45 1.74 1.20
C GLN A 133 -4.88 1.88 2.63
N GLY A 134 -4.03 0.96 3.06
CA GLY A 134 -3.64 0.83 4.48
C GLY A 134 -4.79 0.32 5.36
N ARG A 135 -4.59 0.36 6.68
CA ARG A 135 -5.56 -0.08 7.70
C ARG A 135 -5.75 0.90 8.85
N GLN A 136 -5.03 2.01 8.88
CA GLN A 136 -5.26 3.13 9.79
C GLN A 136 -5.19 4.44 9.00
N SER A 137 -5.63 5.51 9.64
CA SER A 137 -5.77 6.84 9.08
C SER A 137 -5.28 7.90 10.05
N GLY A 138 -5.14 9.14 9.56
CA GLY A 138 -4.92 10.30 10.43
C GLY A 138 -6.05 10.53 11.43
N ILE A 139 -7.28 10.06 11.13
CA ILE A 139 -8.41 10.15 12.06
C ILE A 139 -8.18 9.25 13.28
N ASP A 140 -7.67 8.03 13.09
CA ASP A 140 -7.36 7.11 14.21
C ASP A 140 -6.34 7.74 15.16
N VAL A 141 -5.32 8.40 14.60
CA VAL A 141 -4.32 9.13 15.37
C VAL A 141 -4.93 10.34 16.07
N ALA A 142 -5.76 11.13 15.39
CA ALA A 142 -6.45 12.26 15.98
C ALA A 142 -7.32 11.82 17.16
N SER A 143 -8.10 10.76 17.01
CA SER A 143 -8.94 10.20 18.08
C SER A 143 -8.12 9.67 19.25
N ALA A 144 -6.98 9.01 19.01
CA ALA A 144 -6.12 8.52 20.08
C ALA A 144 -5.41 9.64 20.86
N THR A 145 -5.20 10.80 20.22
CA THR A 145 -4.44 11.93 20.78
C THR A 145 -5.30 13.09 21.25
N GLN A 146 -6.60 13.06 20.96
CA GLN A 146 -7.54 14.12 21.28
C GLN A 146 -7.57 14.41 22.78
N GLU A 147 -7.58 15.70 23.14
CA GLU A 147 -7.68 16.20 24.52
C GLU A 147 -6.52 15.82 25.45
N LEU A 148 -5.48 15.17 24.92
CA LEU A 148 -4.25 14.87 25.66
C LEU A 148 -3.25 16.03 25.55
N PRO A 149 -2.46 16.32 26.59
CA PRO A 149 -1.37 17.29 26.49
C PRO A 149 -0.30 16.81 25.51
N ASP A 150 0.04 17.64 24.54
CA ASP A 150 0.87 17.25 23.38
C ASP A 150 2.26 16.72 23.72
N HIS A 151 2.80 17.13 24.85
CA HIS A 151 4.20 16.89 25.24
C HIS A 151 4.34 16.02 26.48
N ASP A 152 3.23 15.59 27.08
CA ASP A 152 3.27 14.70 28.23
C ASP A 152 3.26 13.24 27.76
N VAL A 153 4.13 12.43 28.35
CA VAL A 153 4.15 10.99 28.09
C VAL A 153 2.85 10.36 28.62
N ASN A 154 2.17 9.59 27.78
CA ASN A 154 0.96 8.87 28.15
C ASN A 154 1.18 7.36 27.98
N SER A 155 1.06 6.62 29.08
CA SER A 155 1.29 5.16 29.13
C SER A 155 0.24 4.33 28.42
N GLU A 156 -0.88 4.92 27.99
CA GLU A 156 -1.93 4.24 27.23
C GLU A 156 -1.70 4.35 25.71
N LEU A 157 -0.92 5.33 25.26
CA LEU A 157 -0.62 5.50 23.85
C LEU A 157 0.28 4.38 23.31
N ARG A 158 -0.04 3.91 22.11
CA ARG A 158 0.74 2.93 21.36
C ARG A 158 0.95 3.45 19.96
N PHE A 159 2.02 2.98 19.30
CA PHE A 159 2.21 3.29 17.89
C PHE A 159 1.02 2.79 17.07
N ILE A 160 0.39 3.69 16.32
CA ILE A 160 -0.65 3.38 15.34
C ILE A 160 0.06 3.15 14.02
N ASN A 161 -0.01 1.93 13.50
CA ASN A 161 0.64 1.59 12.25
C ASN A 161 -0.37 1.74 11.10
N PRO A 162 -0.12 2.57 10.07
CA PRO A 162 -0.96 2.64 8.87
C PRO A 162 -1.14 1.28 8.17
N HIS A 163 -0.31 0.29 8.52
CA HIS A 163 -0.22 -1.02 7.87
C HIS A 163 0.25 -0.85 6.42
N TYR A 164 0.77 -1.92 5.83
CA TYR A 164 1.50 -1.84 4.56
C TYR A 164 0.64 -1.29 3.41
N ALA A 165 1.30 -0.86 2.33
CA ALA A 165 0.66 -0.45 1.07
C ALA A 165 -0.42 0.64 1.25
N VAL A 166 0.00 1.89 1.40
CA VAL A 166 -0.89 3.05 1.58
C VAL A 166 -1.09 3.88 0.30
N ALA A 167 -0.68 3.36 -0.86
CA ALA A 167 -0.64 4.07 -2.14
C ALA A 167 -1.98 4.75 -2.51
N ALA A 168 -3.11 4.09 -2.30
CA ALA A 168 -4.43 4.66 -2.55
C ALA A 168 -4.75 5.80 -1.57
N ALA A 169 -4.35 5.66 -0.31
CA ALA A 169 -4.54 6.69 0.70
C ALA A 169 -3.64 7.90 0.45
N THR A 170 -2.41 7.68 -0.04
CA THR A 170 -1.53 8.76 -0.52
C THR A 170 -2.14 9.47 -1.73
N LEU A 171 -2.54 8.71 -2.76
CA LEU A 171 -3.11 9.24 -4.00
C LEU A 171 -4.30 10.16 -3.73
N TYR A 172 -5.22 9.74 -2.86
CA TYR A 172 -6.42 10.52 -2.52
C TYR A 172 -6.18 11.63 -1.48
N GLY A 173 -5.04 11.60 -0.77
CA GLY A 173 -4.63 12.64 0.17
C GLY A 173 -5.73 13.02 1.16
N SER A 174 -6.04 14.32 1.23
CA SER A 174 -7.02 14.86 2.18
C SER A 174 -8.47 14.47 1.94
N GLU A 175 -8.79 13.89 0.78
CA GLU A 175 -10.13 13.35 0.50
C GLU A 175 -10.41 12.08 1.31
N VAL A 176 -9.37 11.35 1.71
CA VAL A 176 -9.50 10.12 2.52
C VAL A 176 -8.72 10.16 3.82
N LYS A 177 -7.94 11.22 4.06
CA LYS A 177 -7.24 11.48 5.33
C LYS A 177 -6.34 10.32 5.77
N GLY A 178 -5.56 9.79 4.82
CA GLY A 178 -4.61 8.71 5.07
C GLY A 178 -3.52 9.12 6.08
N GLY A 179 -2.91 10.28 5.87
CA GLY A 179 -1.95 10.90 6.80
C GLY A 179 -2.65 11.64 7.95
N TYR A 180 -1.92 11.93 9.01
CA TYR A 180 -2.37 12.85 10.05
C TYR A 180 -2.20 14.30 9.58
N GLU A 181 -3.32 15.01 9.51
CA GLU A 181 -3.41 16.40 9.08
C GLU A 181 -3.49 17.34 10.29
N TYR A 182 -2.54 18.26 10.40
CA TYR A 182 -2.47 19.21 11.51
C TYR A 182 -3.59 20.26 11.43
N PRO A 183 -4.23 20.61 12.56
CA PRO A 183 -5.30 21.60 12.59
C PRO A 183 -4.86 22.97 12.02
N GLY A 184 -5.76 23.60 11.26
CA GLY A 184 -5.51 24.92 10.67
C GLY A 184 -4.59 24.93 9.44
N ARG A 185 -4.16 23.75 8.96
CA ARG A 185 -3.42 23.58 7.71
C ARG A 185 -4.32 23.06 6.60
N THR A 186 -3.97 23.41 5.37
CA THR A 186 -4.58 22.85 4.16
C THR A 186 -3.67 21.77 3.60
N TYR A 187 -4.29 20.68 3.13
CA TYR A 187 -3.61 19.53 2.55
C TYR A 187 -4.14 19.23 1.16
N ALA A 188 -3.25 18.79 0.28
CA ALA A 188 -3.60 18.36 -1.07
C ALA A 188 -4.62 17.21 -1.02
N GLY A 189 -5.69 17.34 -1.82
CA GLY A 189 -6.67 16.30 -2.05
C GLY A 189 -6.12 15.22 -2.98
N ARG A 190 -6.99 14.60 -3.78
CA ARG A 190 -6.55 13.60 -4.75
C ARG A 190 -5.61 14.22 -5.78
N PHE A 191 -4.45 13.61 -5.94
CA PHE A 191 -3.55 13.96 -7.03
C PHE A 191 -4.15 13.51 -8.36
N ALA A 192 -4.31 14.45 -9.29
CA ALA A 192 -4.79 14.19 -10.63
C ALA A 192 -3.65 14.42 -11.62
N HIS A 193 -3.23 13.36 -12.30
CA HIS A 193 -2.35 13.48 -13.45
C HIS A 193 -3.17 13.77 -14.73
N VAL A 194 -2.56 13.61 -15.91
CA VAL A 194 -3.25 13.81 -17.18
C VAL A 194 -4.28 12.70 -17.40
N PRO A 195 -5.38 12.92 -18.16
CA PRO A 195 -6.47 11.95 -18.28
C PRO A 195 -6.06 10.55 -18.76
N SER A 196 -4.96 10.42 -19.51
CA SER A 196 -4.43 9.12 -19.97
C SER A 196 -3.63 8.35 -18.93
N PHE A 197 -3.39 8.94 -17.76
CA PHE A 197 -2.66 8.36 -16.62
C PHE A 197 -3.46 8.61 -15.33
N ALA A 198 -4.71 8.15 -15.31
CA ALA A 198 -5.68 8.49 -14.25
C ALA A 198 -5.98 7.32 -13.29
N THR A 199 -5.59 6.10 -13.66
CA THR A 199 -5.84 4.86 -12.93
C THR A 199 -4.55 4.16 -12.53
N CYS A 200 -4.63 3.19 -11.62
CA CYS A 200 -3.46 2.40 -11.22
C CYS A 200 -2.82 1.67 -12.42
N VAL A 201 -3.64 1.13 -13.32
CA VAL A 201 -3.18 0.29 -14.44
C VAL A 201 -2.60 1.09 -15.61
N ASP A 202 -2.79 2.41 -15.63
CA ASP A 202 -2.13 3.29 -16.61
C ASP A 202 -0.63 3.42 -16.31
N CYS A 203 -0.21 3.23 -15.05
CA CYS A 203 1.18 3.28 -14.62
C CYS A 203 1.74 1.90 -14.27
N HIS A 204 0.93 1.02 -13.68
CA HIS A 204 1.35 -0.32 -13.25
C HIS A 204 0.83 -1.37 -14.22
N ASP A 205 1.72 -2.25 -14.66
CA ASP A 205 1.29 -3.46 -15.35
C ASP A 205 0.56 -4.40 -14.36
N PRO A 206 -0.71 -4.78 -14.61
CA PRO A 206 -1.54 -5.48 -13.63
C PRO A 206 -1.09 -6.92 -13.35
N HIS A 207 -0.29 -7.52 -14.23
CA HIS A 207 0.15 -8.91 -14.08
C HIS A 207 1.52 -8.99 -13.40
N SER A 208 2.48 -8.17 -13.81
CA SER A 208 3.81 -8.11 -13.21
C SER A 208 3.88 -7.21 -11.98
N THR A 209 2.91 -6.32 -11.78
CA THR A 209 2.84 -5.26 -10.76
C THR A 209 3.92 -4.18 -10.89
N ARG A 210 4.74 -4.24 -11.93
CA ARG A 210 5.83 -3.29 -12.17
C ARG A 210 5.30 -2.00 -12.79
N VAL A 211 5.97 -0.89 -12.49
CA VAL A 211 5.71 0.40 -13.13
C VAL A 211 6.26 0.39 -14.56
N GLN A 212 5.47 0.88 -15.51
CA GLN A 212 5.87 1.11 -16.89
C GLN A 212 6.56 2.47 -16.98
N VAL A 213 7.90 2.48 -16.99
CA VAL A 213 8.70 3.71 -16.85
C VAL A 213 8.83 4.51 -18.15
N GLU A 214 8.94 3.84 -19.29
CA GLU A 214 9.19 4.46 -20.61
C GLU A 214 8.20 5.58 -20.98
N PRO A 215 6.87 5.43 -20.81
CA PRO A 215 5.95 6.53 -21.10
C PRO A 215 6.20 7.76 -20.23
N CYS A 216 6.63 7.57 -18.98
CA CYS A 216 6.89 8.66 -18.04
C CYS A 216 8.17 9.43 -18.44
N THR A 217 9.27 8.72 -18.69
CA THR A 217 10.55 9.34 -19.08
C THR A 217 10.46 10.06 -20.42
N GLY A 218 9.64 9.54 -21.35
CA GLY A 218 9.36 10.19 -22.63
C GLY A 218 8.65 11.54 -22.50
N CYS A 219 7.61 11.65 -21.66
CA CYS A 219 6.87 12.90 -21.46
C CYS A 219 7.57 13.89 -20.52
N HIS A 220 8.27 13.40 -19.50
CA HIS A 220 8.94 14.24 -18.51
C HIS A 220 10.38 14.60 -18.88
N GLU A 221 10.90 14.04 -19.98
CA GLU A 221 12.25 14.32 -20.49
C GLU A 221 13.37 14.08 -19.47
N VAL A 222 13.23 13.01 -18.66
CA VAL A 222 14.20 12.59 -17.65
C VAL A 222 14.69 11.16 -17.89
N ALA A 223 15.82 10.81 -17.29
CA ALA A 223 16.38 9.46 -17.42
C ALA A 223 15.63 8.41 -16.58
N GLU A 224 15.10 8.79 -15.42
CA GLU A 224 14.51 7.87 -14.44
C GLU A 224 13.31 8.53 -13.76
N LEU A 225 12.32 7.74 -13.32
CA LEU A 225 11.08 8.24 -12.71
C LEU A 225 11.33 9.12 -11.48
N ALA A 226 12.31 8.77 -10.64
CA ALA A 226 12.65 9.53 -9.44
C ALA A 226 13.27 10.91 -9.73
N ALA A 227 13.74 11.15 -10.96
CA ALA A 227 14.25 12.43 -11.40
C ALA A 227 13.14 13.38 -11.86
N ILE A 228 11.89 12.91 -11.97
CA ILE A 228 10.76 13.77 -12.31
C ILE A 228 10.61 14.85 -11.24
N ARG A 229 10.57 16.09 -11.72
CA ARG A 229 10.31 17.27 -10.90
C ARG A 229 8.93 17.81 -11.24
N THR A 230 7.99 17.69 -10.32
CA THR A 230 6.60 18.15 -10.51
C THR A 230 6.40 19.58 -10.00
N SER A 231 7.36 20.13 -9.25
CA SER A 231 7.38 21.51 -8.76
C SER A 231 8.81 22.04 -8.72
N GLY A 232 9.00 23.33 -8.99
CA GLY A 232 10.30 24.00 -8.99
C GLY A 232 10.83 24.39 -7.61
N ALA A 233 10.04 24.25 -6.54
CA ALA A 233 10.38 24.71 -5.20
C ALA A 233 11.39 23.80 -4.48
N ASP A 234 12.21 24.40 -3.63
CA ASP A 234 13.06 23.73 -2.64
C ASP A 234 12.19 23.48 -1.39
N PHE A 235 11.92 22.21 -1.09
CA PHE A 235 11.02 21.83 0.00
C PHE A 235 11.78 21.42 1.26
N ASP A 236 12.97 20.83 1.12
CA ASP A 236 13.82 20.41 2.24
C ASP A 236 14.74 21.51 2.77
N GLY A 237 14.88 22.61 2.02
CA GLY A 237 15.63 23.81 2.40
C GLY A 237 17.12 23.74 2.09
N ASP A 238 17.60 22.77 1.31
CA ASP A 238 19.01 22.61 0.98
C ASP A 238 19.51 23.56 -0.12
N GLY A 239 18.61 24.32 -0.76
CA GLY A 239 18.87 25.24 -1.85
C GLY A 239 18.98 24.60 -3.24
N ASN A 240 18.82 23.28 -3.36
CA ASN A 240 18.96 22.52 -4.59
C ASN A 240 17.62 22.30 -5.30
N ILE A 241 17.28 23.23 -6.18
CA ILE A 241 16.06 23.14 -6.99
C ILE A 241 16.19 22.27 -8.26
N THR A 242 17.21 21.42 -8.37
CA THR A 242 17.50 20.67 -9.62
C THR A 242 17.18 19.18 -9.54
N THR A 243 17.01 18.62 -8.33
CA THR A 243 16.70 17.21 -8.12
C THR A 243 15.23 16.89 -8.35
N GLY A 244 14.89 15.62 -8.59
CA GLY A 244 13.48 15.21 -8.66
C GLY A 244 12.79 15.31 -7.29
N ILE A 245 11.45 15.39 -7.28
CA ILE A 245 10.68 15.56 -6.04
C ILE A 245 10.80 14.37 -5.08
N HIS A 246 11.21 13.21 -5.58
CA HIS A 246 11.59 12.07 -4.75
C HIS A 246 12.74 12.40 -3.77
N ALA A 247 13.75 13.15 -4.22
CA ALA A 247 14.89 13.51 -3.38
C ALA A 247 14.46 14.42 -2.22
N GLU A 248 13.62 15.42 -2.52
CA GLU A 248 13.03 16.35 -1.54
C GLU A 248 12.25 15.57 -0.46
N ILE A 249 11.38 14.64 -0.88
CA ILE A 249 10.59 13.81 0.05
C ILE A 249 11.51 12.91 0.89
N ALA A 250 12.56 12.33 0.29
CA ALA A 250 13.50 11.47 1.01
C ALA A 250 14.31 12.26 2.05
N ALA A 251 14.76 13.47 1.71
CA ALA A 251 15.47 14.35 2.63
C ALA A 251 14.57 14.82 3.79
N LEU A 252 13.34 15.25 3.49
CA LEU A 252 12.34 15.58 4.52
C LEU A 252 12.03 14.37 5.41
N ASN A 253 11.93 13.17 4.86
CA ASN A 253 11.65 11.97 5.65
C ASN A 253 12.82 11.66 6.61
N ALA A 254 14.07 11.78 6.14
CA ALA A 254 15.27 11.65 6.98
C ALA A 254 15.31 12.74 8.07
N GLN A 255 15.04 14.00 7.71
CA GLN A 255 14.98 15.10 8.68
C GLN A 255 13.87 14.87 9.73
N LEU A 256 12.71 14.33 9.34
CA LEU A 256 11.67 13.96 10.30
C LEU A 256 12.13 12.86 11.24
N GLN A 257 12.89 11.86 10.77
CA GLN A 257 13.48 10.83 11.63
C GLN A 257 14.43 11.44 12.68
N ASP A 258 15.29 12.37 12.25
CA ASP A 258 16.19 13.10 13.14
C ASP A 258 15.41 13.94 14.15
N THR A 259 14.36 14.62 13.69
CA THR A 259 13.49 15.45 14.54
C THR A 259 12.72 14.61 15.57
N ILE A 260 12.21 13.45 15.17
CA ILE A 260 11.58 12.45 16.06
C ILE A 260 12.58 12.00 17.14
N THR A 261 13.81 11.67 16.73
CA THR A 261 14.86 11.20 17.64
C THR A 261 15.24 12.28 18.65
N HIS A 262 15.41 13.52 18.16
CA HIS A 262 15.74 14.67 19.00
C HIS A 262 14.61 15.01 19.99
N TYR A 263 13.36 15.05 19.53
CA TYR A 263 12.20 15.32 20.38
C TYR A 263 12.05 14.24 21.46
N ALA A 264 12.17 12.96 21.12
CA ALA A 264 12.00 11.89 22.10
C ALA A 264 13.04 11.97 23.22
N ALA A 265 14.31 12.26 22.88
CA ALA A 265 15.37 12.42 23.87
C ALA A 265 15.20 13.65 24.78
N ASN A 266 14.75 14.78 24.23
CA ASN A 266 14.75 16.07 24.93
C ASN A 266 13.40 16.47 25.53
N VAL A 267 12.29 15.95 25.01
CA VAL A 267 10.92 16.28 25.47
C VAL A 267 10.27 15.06 26.13
N ALA A 268 10.20 13.92 25.44
CA ALA A 268 9.61 12.70 26.02
C ALA A 268 10.51 12.04 27.10
N GLY A 269 11.80 12.41 27.13
CA GLY A 269 12.79 11.96 28.12
C GLY A 269 13.33 10.55 27.91
N ILE A 270 12.91 9.85 26.84
CA ILE A 270 13.39 8.50 26.49
C ILE A 270 13.79 8.50 25.01
N PRO A 271 15.04 8.15 24.67
CA PRO A 271 15.46 8.05 23.27
C PRO A 271 14.62 7.03 22.50
N ILE A 272 14.33 7.33 21.24
CA ILE A 272 13.61 6.46 20.30
C ILE A 272 14.53 6.09 19.13
N VAL A 273 14.33 4.90 18.56
CA VAL A 273 14.96 4.51 17.29
C VAL A 273 13.93 3.79 16.41
N TYR A 274 13.95 4.10 15.12
CA TYR A 274 13.16 3.41 14.11
C TYR A 274 13.91 2.19 13.56
N ALA A 275 13.19 1.10 13.29
CA ALA A 275 13.66 0.01 12.46
C ALA A 275 12.53 -0.47 11.54
N ASP A 276 12.86 -0.89 10.31
CA ASP A 276 11.87 -1.40 9.35
C ASP A 276 11.43 -2.85 9.67
N ARG A 277 10.91 -3.04 10.88
CA ARG A 277 10.32 -4.28 11.37
C ARG A 277 9.46 -4.01 12.58
N PHE A 278 8.33 -4.70 12.68
CA PHE A 278 7.42 -4.59 13.80
C PHE A 278 8.14 -4.76 15.17
N PRO A 279 7.86 -3.91 16.18
CA PRO A 279 6.87 -2.82 16.26
C PRO A 279 7.32 -1.45 15.72
N TYR A 280 8.36 -1.40 14.89
CA TYR A 280 8.93 -0.22 14.21
C TYR A 280 9.68 0.76 15.08
N TYR A 281 9.21 1.02 16.30
CA TYR A 281 9.84 1.97 17.21
C TYR A 281 10.31 1.27 18.49
N PHE A 282 11.56 1.51 18.85
CA PHE A 282 12.26 0.88 19.97
C PHE A 282 12.91 1.94 20.85
N VAL A 283 13.25 1.57 22.08
CA VAL A 283 14.06 2.41 22.97
C VAL A 283 15.47 2.56 22.37
N GLY A 284 15.92 3.80 22.18
CA GLY A 284 17.24 4.11 21.63
C GLY A 284 18.37 3.60 22.53
N GLY A 285 19.40 3.02 21.91
CA GLY A 285 20.54 2.41 22.62
C GLY A 285 20.28 0.99 23.14
N ALA A 286 19.05 0.48 23.04
CA ALA A 286 18.72 -0.91 23.33
C ALA A 286 18.74 -1.78 22.06
N GLU A 287 18.83 -3.09 22.23
CA GLU A 287 18.64 -4.03 21.12
C GLU A 287 17.21 -3.89 20.58
N THR A 288 17.05 -3.87 19.25
CA THR A 288 15.72 -3.80 18.63
C THR A 288 15.02 -5.15 18.77
N THR A 289 14.34 -5.39 19.89
CA THR A 289 13.55 -6.60 20.13
C THR A 289 12.15 -6.21 20.60
N PRO A 290 11.14 -7.08 20.47
CA PRO A 290 9.79 -6.78 20.95
C PRO A 290 9.73 -6.37 22.44
N ALA A 291 10.69 -6.83 23.25
CA ALA A 291 10.81 -6.46 24.66
C ALA A 291 11.20 -4.98 24.85
N ASN A 292 11.96 -4.41 23.92
CA ASN A 292 12.45 -3.04 23.96
C ASN A 292 11.62 -2.09 23.08
N ARG A 293 10.35 -2.43 22.82
CA ARG A 293 9.42 -1.56 22.08
C ARG A 293 9.30 -0.20 22.77
N TYR A 294 9.21 0.86 21.98
CA TYR A 294 9.04 2.20 22.52
C TYR A 294 7.65 2.39 23.13
N ALA A 295 7.59 2.91 24.36
CA ALA A 295 6.35 3.09 25.12
C ALA A 295 6.15 4.50 25.70
N ALA A 296 7.16 5.37 25.61
CA ALA A 296 7.10 6.74 26.12
C ALA A 296 6.51 7.71 25.07
N TRP A 297 5.31 7.38 24.58
CA TRP A 297 4.62 8.16 23.55
C TRP A 297 4.01 9.42 24.14
N THR A 298 4.31 10.57 23.52
CA THR A 298 3.50 11.78 23.66
C THR A 298 2.54 11.86 22.47
N PRO A 299 1.43 12.61 22.57
CA PRO A 299 0.54 12.84 21.44
C PRO A 299 1.25 13.44 20.21
N ALA A 300 2.13 14.43 20.39
CA ALA A 300 2.89 15.02 19.29
C ALA A 300 3.84 14.02 18.60
N LEU A 301 4.56 13.22 19.40
CA LEU A 301 5.46 12.19 18.88
C LEU A 301 4.70 11.12 18.09
N LEU A 302 3.52 10.70 18.55
CA LEU A 302 2.70 9.72 17.85
C LEU A 302 2.23 10.22 16.48
N ARG A 303 1.80 11.49 16.37
CA ARG A 303 1.40 12.11 15.09
C ARG A 303 2.54 12.14 14.09
N ALA A 304 3.72 12.60 14.52
CA ALA A 304 4.90 12.67 13.69
C ALA A 304 5.41 11.28 13.26
N ALA A 305 5.46 10.32 14.19
CA ALA A 305 5.84 8.94 13.88
C ALA A 305 4.87 8.27 12.91
N TYR A 306 3.57 8.54 13.03
CA TYR A 306 2.58 8.05 12.08
C TYR A 306 2.84 8.60 10.67
N ASN A 307 3.03 9.91 10.51
CA ASN A 307 3.30 10.53 9.21
C ASN A 307 4.62 10.04 8.60
N TYR A 308 5.68 9.88 9.41
CA TYR A 308 6.95 9.27 8.98
C TYR A 308 6.71 7.89 8.36
N GLN A 309 6.04 7.00 9.09
CA GLN A 309 5.75 5.64 8.64
C GLN A 309 4.81 5.65 7.43
N PHE A 310 3.78 6.50 7.41
CA PHE A 310 2.84 6.61 6.30
C PHE A 310 3.56 6.91 4.99
N VAL A 311 4.41 7.95 4.97
CA VAL A 311 5.19 8.29 3.77
C VAL A 311 6.22 7.20 3.45
N ALA A 312 6.90 6.63 4.45
CA ALA A 312 7.88 5.56 4.24
C ALA A 312 7.25 4.25 3.69
N LYS A 313 5.97 3.99 3.98
CA LYS A 313 5.23 2.81 3.48
C LYS A 313 4.63 2.99 2.10
N ASP A 314 4.72 4.19 1.52
CA ASP A 314 4.47 4.42 0.11
C ASP A 314 5.75 4.81 -0.63
N ARG A 315 6.44 3.80 -1.17
CA ARG A 315 7.63 4.00 -2.00
C ARG A 315 7.34 4.82 -3.26
N GLY A 316 6.07 4.92 -3.68
CA GLY A 316 5.63 5.70 -4.83
C GLY A 316 5.07 7.07 -4.46
N ALA A 317 5.20 7.55 -3.21
CA ALA A 317 4.59 8.81 -2.76
C ALA A 317 4.94 10.02 -3.65
N TYR A 318 6.15 10.01 -4.23
CA TYR A 318 6.64 11.03 -5.16
C TYR A 318 5.88 11.09 -6.49
N ALA A 319 5.16 10.04 -6.85
CA ALA A 319 4.29 9.96 -8.03
C ALA A 319 2.80 9.91 -7.65
N HIS A 320 2.45 9.28 -6.53
CA HIS A 320 1.07 9.16 -6.09
C HIS A 320 0.48 10.47 -5.60
N ASN A 321 1.20 11.23 -4.75
CA ASN A 321 0.76 12.55 -4.28
C ASN A 321 1.92 13.30 -3.58
N PRO A 322 2.87 13.84 -4.35
CA PRO A 322 4.10 14.36 -3.77
C PRO A 322 3.88 15.55 -2.84
N HIS A 323 2.96 16.46 -3.19
CA HIS A 323 2.67 17.62 -2.34
C HIS A 323 2.03 17.20 -1.01
N TYR A 324 1.11 16.23 -1.00
CA TYR A 324 0.55 15.71 0.24
C TYR A 324 1.66 15.12 1.14
N ALA A 325 2.56 14.32 0.58
CA ALA A 325 3.69 13.76 1.32
C ALA A 325 4.59 14.85 1.92
N VAL A 326 4.97 15.86 1.12
CA VAL A 326 5.77 17.01 1.59
C VAL A 326 5.05 17.75 2.73
N GLN A 327 3.75 18.04 2.58
CA GLN A 327 2.96 18.75 3.59
C GLN A 327 2.92 18.00 4.93
N LEU A 328 2.72 16.67 4.90
CA LEU A 328 2.72 15.84 6.10
C LEU A 328 4.07 15.87 6.80
N LEU A 329 5.17 15.73 6.05
CA LEU A 329 6.53 15.74 6.59
C LEU A 329 6.88 17.12 7.17
N HIS A 330 6.61 18.19 6.43
CA HIS A 330 6.93 19.57 6.81
C HIS A 330 6.23 19.96 8.12
N ASP A 331 4.93 19.66 8.23
CA ASP A 331 4.17 19.99 9.44
C ASP A 331 4.59 19.12 10.64
N SER A 332 4.91 17.84 10.42
CA SER A 332 5.43 16.98 11.49
C SER A 332 6.80 17.41 12.00
N ILE A 333 7.70 17.84 11.11
CA ILE A 333 9.00 18.41 11.50
C ILE A 333 8.76 19.72 12.27
N THR A 334 7.92 20.61 11.74
CA THR A 334 7.64 21.91 12.36
C THR A 334 7.09 21.76 13.78
N ASP A 335 6.15 20.83 14.01
CA ASP A 335 5.53 20.57 15.32
C ASP A 335 6.58 20.13 16.36
N LEU A 336 7.33 19.09 16.03
CA LEU A 336 8.33 18.53 16.95
C LEU A 336 9.54 19.46 17.15
N ALA A 337 10.02 20.12 16.09
CA ALA A 337 11.16 21.02 16.16
C ALA A 337 10.86 22.24 17.06
N LYS A 338 9.66 22.83 16.91
CA LYS A 338 9.21 23.94 17.76
C LYS A 338 9.18 23.55 19.24
N ALA A 339 8.65 22.37 19.55
CA ALA A 339 8.51 21.90 20.93
C ALA A 339 9.85 21.53 21.59
N SER A 340 10.81 21.05 20.81
CA SER A 340 12.13 20.64 21.30
C SER A 340 13.19 21.74 21.25
N GLY A 341 12.90 22.88 20.59
CA GLY A 341 13.88 23.94 20.34
C GLY A 341 14.91 23.57 19.28
N MET A 342 14.66 22.53 18.49
CA MET A 342 15.50 22.13 17.36
C MET A 342 15.33 23.14 16.22
N ASN A 343 16.43 23.60 15.65
CA ASN A 343 16.39 24.36 14.41
C ASN A 343 16.22 23.39 13.23
N ALA A 344 15.00 23.30 12.71
CA ALA A 344 14.72 22.60 11.45
C ALA A 344 14.91 23.58 10.29
N ASN A 345 15.80 23.23 9.36
CA ASN A 345 15.89 23.91 8.07
C ASN A 345 14.80 23.33 7.17
N LEU A 346 13.84 24.14 6.76
CA LEU A 346 12.76 23.70 5.88
C LEU A 346 12.60 24.74 4.78
N GLY A 347 12.38 24.24 3.56
CA GLY A 347 12.06 25.08 2.42
C GLY A 347 10.59 25.49 2.39
N GLU A 348 10.09 25.76 1.18
CA GLU A 348 8.69 26.08 0.95
C GLU A 348 7.79 24.91 1.39
N ARG A 349 6.59 25.20 1.88
CA ARG A 349 5.55 24.19 2.07
C ARG A 349 4.52 24.37 0.95
N PRO A 350 4.30 23.38 0.09
CA PRO A 350 3.33 23.47 -1.00
C PRO A 350 1.87 23.44 -0.50
#